data_AF-A0A3S1BLK3-F1
#
_entry.id   AF-A0A3S1BLK3-F1
#
_cell.length_a   1.000
_cell.length_b   1.000
_cell.length_c   1.000
_cell.angle_alpha   90.00
_cell.angle_beta   90.00
_cell.angle_gamma   90.00
#
_symmetry.space_group_name_H-M   'P 1'
#
loop_
_entity.id
_entity.type
_entity.pdbx_description
1 polymer ?
#
loop_
_entity_poly.entity_id
_entity_poly.type
_entity_poly.pdbx_seq_one_letter_code
_entity_poly.pdbx_strand_id
1 'polypeptide(L)'
;PVQLKEMMAHCLDIHNDGRDLEQLLSDCRETLKYCVKTGHPHFLNQLSTGVDVVGVAGTWLAAAVNTNMFTYEAAPVFTLMEEVVLTRMRKLIGWADGEAMFAPGGAISNLYAVLLARYRRSPEVKTKGHDGSRLVVMTSEQSHFSITRAAAILGLGTDNVIYIRCHSNGKMDTADLREQIATVQASGGDVILVNATCGSTVLGAYDPVSEMADICEQFGIWLHCDCAWGGGALLSRDYKHLVAGIHRYLRDQIKKRPGFHLLLEEIEAPNVCFWYLPPAWRSRPLEQVKDEHLHKVAPALKARMMEAGSLMVQYQPLGRLPNLFRVAISNPVLTRKDLDFLLDEMDHLGQDIPTPADW
;
A
#
# COMPACT_ATOMS: atom_id res chain seq x y z
N PRO A 1 9.52 23.14 -0.79
CA PRO A 1 8.46 23.71 -1.65
C PRO A 1 8.74 25.14 -2.12
N VAL A 2 9.00 26.09 -1.20
CA VAL A 2 9.32 27.48 -1.53
C VAL A 2 10.55 27.58 -2.43
N GLN A 3 11.67 26.98 -2.02
CA GLN A 3 12.90 26.94 -2.83
C GLN A 3 12.68 26.36 -4.23
N LEU A 4 11.95 25.23 -4.36
CA LEU A 4 11.67 24.65 -5.67
C LEU A 4 10.80 25.58 -6.53
N LYS A 5 9.81 26.25 -5.93
CA LYS A 5 8.97 27.23 -6.62
C LYS A 5 9.78 28.43 -7.10
N GLU A 6 10.75 28.90 -6.31
CA GLU A 6 11.67 29.98 -6.70
C GLU A 6 12.61 29.52 -7.82
N MET A 7 13.19 28.33 -7.71
CA MET A 7 14.10 27.76 -8.72
C MET A 7 13.41 27.43 -10.04
N MET A 8 12.12 27.09 -10.01
CA MET A 8 11.30 26.75 -11.18
C MET A 8 10.33 27.86 -11.56
N ALA A 9 10.50 29.09 -11.04
CA ALA A 9 9.54 30.17 -11.25
C ALA A 9 9.31 30.47 -12.74
N HIS A 10 10.37 30.37 -13.56
CA HIS A 10 10.31 30.62 -15.00
C HIS A 10 9.56 29.56 -15.82
N CYS A 11 9.33 28.37 -15.26
CA CYS A 11 8.64 27.25 -15.93
C CYS A 11 7.33 26.83 -15.27
N LEU A 12 7.00 27.34 -14.08
CA LEU A 12 5.73 27.06 -13.38
C LEU A 12 4.61 28.07 -13.70
N ASP A 13 4.94 29.24 -14.25
CA ASP A 13 3.95 30.25 -14.63
C ASP A 13 3.32 29.92 -16.00
N ILE A 14 1.99 30.04 -16.08
CA ILE A 14 1.24 29.86 -17.33
C ILE A 14 1.01 31.24 -17.94
N HIS A 15 1.63 31.49 -19.09
CA HIS A 15 1.48 32.74 -19.84
C HIS A 15 0.26 32.68 -20.80
N ASN A 16 -0.24 33.85 -21.19
CA ASN A 16 -1.34 33.96 -22.17
C ASN A 16 -0.90 33.56 -23.59
N ASP A 17 0.37 33.80 -23.91
CA ASP A 17 0.96 33.44 -25.20
C ASP A 17 1.75 32.13 -25.06
N GLY A 18 1.74 31.33 -26.13
CA GLY A 18 2.54 30.10 -26.20
C GLY A 18 4.03 30.37 -26.14
N ARG A 19 4.80 29.41 -25.61
CA ARG A 19 6.26 29.43 -25.64
C ARG A 19 6.77 28.61 -26.83
N ASP A 20 8.00 28.87 -27.26
CA ASP A 20 8.63 28.06 -28.31
C ASP A 20 8.94 26.63 -27.83
N LEU A 21 9.18 25.72 -28.77
CA LEU A 21 9.45 24.31 -28.49
C LEU A 21 10.79 24.10 -27.75
N GLU A 22 11.76 25.00 -27.94
CA GLU A 22 13.06 24.92 -27.27
C GLU A 22 12.91 25.16 -25.76
N GLN A 23 12.08 26.13 -25.37
CA GLN A 23 11.71 26.38 -23.99
C GLN A 23 11.00 25.16 -23.40
N LEU A 24 10.04 24.57 -24.12
CA LEU A 24 9.34 23.38 -23.65
C LEU A 24 10.31 22.22 -23.37
N LEU A 25 11.29 21.99 -24.26
CA LEU A 25 12.33 20.98 -24.04
C LEU A 25 13.21 21.30 -22.82
N SER A 26 13.50 22.58 -22.57
CA SER A 26 14.20 23.02 -21.36
C SER A 26 13.39 22.71 -20.10
N ASP A 27 12.10 23.02 -20.10
CA ASP A 27 11.19 22.80 -18.97
C ASP A 27 11.04 21.30 -18.67
N CYS A 28 10.98 20.46 -19.71
CA CYS A 28 11.02 19.00 -19.55
C CYS A 28 12.31 18.52 -18.88
N ARG A 29 13.48 19.04 -19.27
CA ARG A 29 14.78 18.67 -18.65
C ARG A 29 14.82 19.07 -17.18
N GLU A 30 14.35 20.26 -16.84
CA GLU A 30 14.30 20.72 -15.45
C GLU A 30 13.32 19.92 -14.60
N THR A 31 12.13 19.63 -15.14
CA THR A 31 11.15 18.76 -14.49
C THR A 31 11.80 17.42 -14.15
N LEU A 32 12.43 16.77 -15.13
CA LEU A 32 13.12 15.50 -14.91
C LEU A 32 14.27 15.63 -13.92
N LYS A 33 15.01 16.75 -13.88
CA LYS A 33 16.09 16.99 -12.93
C LYS A 33 15.60 16.93 -11.49
N TYR A 34 14.51 17.64 -11.17
CA TYR A 34 14.00 17.76 -9.80
C TYR A 34 12.96 16.68 -9.41
N CYS A 35 12.47 15.87 -10.35
CA CYS A 35 11.64 14.71 -10.03
C CYS A 35 12.41 13.63 -9.25
N VAL A 36 11.70 12.99 -8.31
CA VAL A 36 12.19 11.78 -7.63
C VAL A 36 12.39 10.65 -8.65
N LYS A 37 13.53 9.97 -8.57
CA LYS A 37 13.89 8.87 -9.46
C LYS A 37 13.29 7.56 -8.93
N THR A 38 12.00 7.35 -9.12
CA THR A 38 11.26 6.19 -8.59
C THR A 38 11.74 4.83 -9.13
N GLY A 39 12.47 4.83 -10.25
CA GLY A 39 13.14 3.65 -10.80
C GLY A 39 14.49 3.30 -10.16
N HIS A 40 15.04 4.18 -9.34
CA HIS A 40 16.37 3.98 -8.75
C HIS A 40 16.36 2.77 -7.80
N PRO A 41 17.42 1.93 -7.77
CA PRO A 41 17.50 0.79 -6.84
C PRO A 41 17.34 1.20 -5.38
N HIS A 42 17.82 2.38 -5.00
CA HIS A 42 17.74 2.90 -3.62
C HIS A 42 16.46 3.70 -3.32
N PHE A 43 15.47 3.65 -4.22
CA PHE A 43 14.12 4.15 -3.94
C PHE A 43 13.25 3.02 -3.37
N LEU A 44 13.11 3.00 -2.05
CA LEU A 44 12.37 1.98 -1.27
C LEU A 44 11.22 2.61 -0.46
N ASN A 45 10.72 3.76 -0.93
CA ASN A 45 9.78 4.59 -0.20
C ASN A 45 8.31 4.15 -0.41
N GLN A 46 7.99 3.57 -1.56
CA GLN A 46 6.62 3.26 -1.94
C GLN A 46 6.46 1.77 -2.23
N LEU A 47 5.21 1.30 -2.28
CA LEU A 47 4.89 -0.06 -2.73
C LEU A 47 5.17 -0.22 -4.24
N SER A 48 4.95 0.84 -5.02
CA SER A 48 5.24 0.88 -6.46
C SER A 48 6.61 1.51 -6.72
N THR A 49 7.56 0.72 -7.19
CA THR A 49 8.95 1.14 -7.47
C THR A 49 9.45 0.48 -8.74
N GLY A 50 10.57 0.98 -9.28
CA GLY A 50 11.15 0.46 -10.51
C GLY A 50 10.56 1.09 -11.77
N VAL A 51 11.22 0.83 -12.90
CA VAL A 51 10.78 1.24 -14.24
C VAL A 51 10.88 0.02 -15.13
N ASP A 52 9.74 -0.54 -15.49
CA ASP A 52 9.66 -1.62 -16.47
C ASP A 52 9.64 -1.03 -17.89
N VAL A 53 10.63 -1.41 -18.71
CA VAL A 53 10.81 -0.84 -20.06
C VAL A 53 9.62 -1.15 -20.97
N VAL A 54 9.00 -2.34 -20.81
CA VAL A 54 7.82 -2.73 -21.59
C VAL A 54 6.60 -1.91 -21.15
N GLY A 55 6.44 -1.69 -19.84
CA GLY A 55 5.40 -0.82 -19.28
C GLY A 55 5.51 0.63 -19.76
N VAL A 56 6.73 1.18 -19.84
CA VAL A 56 6.96 2.52 -20.41
C VAL A 56 6.60 2.55 -21.90
N ALA A 57 7.05 1.59 -22.69
CA ALA A 57 6.74 1.52 -24.12
C ALA A 57 5.21 1.41 -24.36
N GLY A 58 4.52 0.59 -23.56
CA GLY A 58 3.06 0.48 -23.60
C GLY A 58 2.36 1.78 -23.22
N THR A 59 2.88 2.51 -22.23
CA THR A 59 2.35 3.82 -21.82
C THR A 59 2.51 4.86 -22.93
N TRP A 60 3.67 4.90 -23.58
CA TRP A 60 3.91 5.79 -24.73
C TRP A 60 2.98 5.47 -25.90
N LEU A 61 2.76 4.18 -26.19
CA LEU A 61 1.82 3.76 -27.22
C LEU A 61 0.39 4.18 -26.86
N ALA A 62 -0.05 3.93 -25.63
CA ALA A 62 -1.38 4.31 -25.16
C ALA A 62 -1.60 5.83 -25.25
N ALA A 63 -0.60 6.62 -24.83
CA ALA A 63 -0.63 8.08 -24.92
C ALA A 63 -0.65 8.58 -26.38
N ALA A 64 0.08 7.93 -27.29
CA ALA A 64 0.07 8.28 -28.71
C ALA A 64 -1.28 7.98 -29.38
N VAL A 65 -1.97 6.91 -28.95
CA VAL A 65 -3.30 6.56 -29.47
C VAL A 65 -4.40 7.46 -28.90
N ASN A 66 -4.31 7.83 -27.62
CA ASN A 66 -5.22 8.78 -26.96
C ASN A 66 -6.72 8.47 -27.18
N THR A 67 -7.12 7.21 -26.99
CA THR A 67 -8.53 6.75 -27.11
C THR A 67 -9.18 6.50 -25.74
N ASN A 68 -10.49 6.24 -25.73
CA ASN A 68 -11.28 5.95 -24.53
C ASN A 68 -11.77 4.49 -24.49
N MET A 69 -11.84 3.92 -23.29
CA MET A 69 -12.27 2.52 -23.05
C MET A 69 -13.80 2.34 -22.93
N PHE A 70 -14.62 3.31 -23.36
CA PHE A 70 -16.07 3.27 -23.13
C PHE A 70 -16.81 2.29 -24.04
N THR A 71 -16.32 2.07 -25.27
CA THR A 71 -16.97 1.22 -26.26
C THR A 71 -15.96 0.47 -27.10
N TYR A 72 -16.38 -0.67 -27.64
CA TYR A 72 -15.60 -1.44 -28.59
C TYR A 72 -15.30 -0.64 -29.88
N GLU A 73 -16.22 0.20 -30.33
CA GLU A 73 -16.01 1.04 -31.53
C GLU A 73 -14.84 2.03 -31.35
N ALA A 74 -14.68 2.62 -30.16
CA ALA A 74 -13.62 3.57 -29.88
C ALA A 74 -12.26 2.89 -29.60
N ALA A 75 -12.27 1.72 -28.97
CA ALA A 75 -11.05 1.03 -28.53
C ALA A 75 -11.11 -0.49 -28.75
N PRO A 76 -11.25 -0.99 -30.00
CA PRO A 76 -11.53 -2.40 -30.25
C PRO A 76 -10.41 -3.32 -29.76
N VAL A 77 -9.15 -2.94 -30.04
CA VAL A 77 -7.97 -3.72 -29.64
C VAL A 77 -7.80 -3.71 -28.12
N PHE A 78 -7.91 -2.54 -27.48
CA PHE A 78 -7.72 -2.44 -26.03
C PHE A 78 -8.84 -3.10 -25.24
N THR A 79 -10.09 -3.09 -25.75
CA THR A 79 -11.21 -3.82 -25.16
C THR A 79 -10.93 -5.33 -25.12
N LEU A 80 -10.43 -5.89 -26.23
CA LEU A 80 -10.04 -7.31 -26.28
C LEU A 80 -8.84 -7.62 -25.38
N MET A 81 -7.85 -6.72 -25.33
CA MET A 81 -6.69 -6.88 -24.44
C MET A 81 -7.12 -6.89 -22.97
N GLU A 82 -8.02 -6.00 -22.57
CA GLU A 82 -8.57 -5.95 -21.22
C GLU A 82 -9.29 -7.26 -20.87
N GLU A 83 -10.14 -7.78 -21.76
CA GLU A 83 -10.81 -9.06 -21.57
C GLU A 83 -9.82 -10.22 -21.37
N VAL A 84 -8.78 -10.29 -22.20
CA VAL A 84 -7.74 -11.33 -22.12
C VAL A 84 -6.99 -11.26 -20.78
N VAL A 85 -6.56 -10.05 -20.38
CA VAL A 85 -5.81 -9.85 -19.13
C VAL A 85 -6.68 -10.19 -17.92
N LEU A 86 -7.91 -9.68 -17.87
CA LEU A 86 -8.83 -9.90 -16.75
C LEU A 86 -9.25 -11.37 -16.65
N THR A 87 -9.47 -12.05 -17.79
CA THR A 87 -9.73 -13.50 -17.82
C THR A 87 -8.53 -14.28 -17.27
N ARG A 88 -7.30 -13.87 -17.61
CA ARG A 88 -6.10 -14.50 -17.07
C ARG A 88 -5.98 -14.29 -15.57
N MET A 89 -6.27 -13.08 -15.07
CA MET A 89 -6.26 -12.78 -13.64
C MET A 89 -7.29 -13.61 -12.86
N ARG A 90 -8.53 -13.73 -13.34
CA ARG A 90 -9.56 -14.60 -12.72
C ARG A 90 -9.11 -16.06 -12.63
N LYS A 91 -8.49 -16.58 -13.69
CA LYS A 91 -7.92 -17.94 -13.70
C LYS A 91 -6.79 -18.13 -12.69
N LEU A 92 -5.97 -17.10 -12.43
CA LEU A 92 -4.91 -17.15 -11.42
C LEU A 92 -5.48 -17.21 -9.99
N ILE A 93 -6.56 -16.46 -9.74
CA ILE A 93 -7.33 -16.50 -8.49
C ILE A 93 -7.96 -17.88 -8.30
N GLY A 94 -8.38 -18.53 -9.39
CA GLY A 94 -9.00 -19.86 -9.38
C GLY A 94 -10.47 -19.84 -9.79
N TRP A 95 -10.95 -18.75 -10.39
CA TRP A 95 -12.32 -18.62 -10.87
C TRP A 95 -12.44 -19.04 -12.32
N ALA A 96 -13.48 -19.84 -12.62
CA ALA A 96 -13.81 -20.28 -13.97
C ALA A 96 -14.58 -19.21 -14.75
N ASP A 97 -15.50 -18.52 -14.07
CA ASP A 97 -16.36 -17.46 -14.60
C ASP A 97 -16.29 -16.20 -13.72
N GLY A 98 -16.82 -15.09 -14.24
CA GLY A 98 -16.99 -13.84 -13.50
C GLY A 98 -16.72 -12.61 -14.35
N GLU A 99 -17.05 -11.46 -13.79
CA GLU A 99 -16.83 -10.15 -14.40
C GLU A 99 -15.67 -9.43 -13.70
N ALA A 100 -15.02 -8.53 -14.42
CA ALA A 100 -13.99 -7.65 -13.88
C ALA A 100 -13.86 -6.41 -14.75
N MET A 101 -13.27 -5.36 -14.19
CA MET A 101 -12.91 -4.14 -14.91
C MET A 101 -11.64 -3.56 -14.30
N PHE A 102 -10.88 -2.79 -15.07
CA PHE A 102 -9.85 -1.93 -14.49
C PHE A 102 -10.49 -0.71 -13.81
N ALA A 103 -9.86 -0.27 -12.72
CA ALA A 103 -10.25 0.95 -12.01
C ALA A 103 -9.02 1.86 -11.87
N PRO A 104 -9.21 3.19 -11.75
CA PRO A 104 -8.12 4.14 -11.54
C PRO A 104 -7.59 4.07 -10.09
N GLY A 105 -6.99 2.93 -9.73
CA GLY A 105 -6.38 2.65 -8.43
C GLY A 105 -7.24 1.75 -7.52
N GLY A 106 -6.55 1.00 -6.65
CA GLY A 106 -7.17 0.02 -5.74
C GLY A 106 -8.19 0.64 -4.77
N ALA A 107 -8.06 1.92 -4.43
CA ALA A 107 -9.05 2.62 -3.62
C ALA A 107 -10.43 2.69 -4.30
N ILE A 108 -10.46 2.88 -5.62
CA ILE A 108 -11.71 2.87 -6.40
C ILE A 108 -12.20 1.44 -6.62
N SER A 109 -11.30 0.46 -6.76
CA SER A 109 -11.71 -0.96 -6.74
C SER A 109 -12.41 -1.35 -5.43
N ASN A 110 -11.87 -0.91 -4.29
CA ASN A 110 -12.48 -1.11 -2.97
C ASN A 110 -13.83 -0.37 -2.85
N LEU A 111 -13.95 0.83 -3.43
CA LEU A 111 -15.23 1.54 -3.54
C LEU A 111 -16.26 0.73 -4.35
N TYR A 112 -15.87 0.17 -5.49
CA TYR A 112 -16.74 -0.70 -6.28
C TYR A 112 -17.16 -1.95 -5.50
N ALA A 113 -16.27 -2.56 -4.72
CA ALA A 113 -16.62 -3.72 -3.88
C ALA A 113 -17.73 -3.38 -2.87
N VAL A 114 -17.60 -2.27 -2.14
CA VAL A 114 -18.64 -1.81 -1.19
C VAL A 114 -19.94 -1.45 -1.92
N LEU A 115 -19.83 -0.78 -3.08
CA LEU A 115 -20.99 -0.44 -3.90
C LEU A 115 -21.76 -1.69 -4.36
N LEU A 116 -21.05 -2.71 -4.84
CA LEU A 116 -21.62 -3.96 -5.33
C LEU A 116 -22.23 -4.79 -4.19
N ALA A 117 -21.55 -4.89 -3.05
CA ALA A 117 -22.09 -5.56 -1.87
C ALA A 117 -23.39 -4.90 -1.39
N ARG A 118 -23.42 -3.56 -1.36
CA ARG A 118 -24.64 -2.80 -1.05
C ARG A 118 -25.74 -3.03 -2.07
N TYR A 119 -25.42 -3.00 -3.37
CA TYR A 119 -26.41 -3.22 -4.43
C TYR A 119 -26.99 -4.64 -4.38
N ARG A 120 -26.15 -5.66 -4.12
CA ARG A 120 -26.59 -7.04 -3.92
C ARG A 120 -27.56 -7.16 -2.74
N ARG A 121 -27.28 -6.45 -1.65
CA ARG A 121 -28.11 -6.51 -0.44
C ARG A 121 -29.40 -5.71 -0.56
N SER A 122 -29.35 -4.51 -1.13
CA SER A 122 -30.47 -3.58 -1.23
C SER A 122 -30.47 -2.87 -2.60
N PRO A 123 -30.95 -3.54 -3.68
CA PRO A 123 -30.83 -3.04 -5.05
C PRO A 123 -31.62 -1.74 -5.29
N GLU A 124 -32.68 -1.53 -4.52
CA GLU A 124 -33.54 -0.34 -4.53
C GLU A 124 -32.76 0.95 -4.22
N VAL A 125 -31.61 0.85 -3.52
CA VAL A 125 -30.73 1.99 -3.22
C VAL A 125 -30.32 2.75 -4.49
N LYS A 126 -30.25 2.05 -5.63
CA LYS A 126 -29.84 2.63 -6.92
C LYS A 126 -30.81 3.70 -7.42
N THR A 127 -32.10 3.57 -7.15
CA THR A 127 -33.15 4.47 -7.67
C THR A 127 -33.84 5.27 -6.56
N LYS A 128 -33.93 4.71 -5.34
CA LYS A 128 -34.60 5.34 -4.20
C LYS A 128 -33.65 6.00 -3.21
N GLY A 129 -32.34 5.79 -3.36
CA GLY A 129 -31.35 6.22 -2.39
C GLY A 129 -31.36 5.34 -1.12
N HIS A 130 -30.55 5.72 -0.14
CA HIS A 130 -30.45 4.98 1.12
C HIS A 130 -31.70 5.21 1.98
N ASP A 131 -32.28 4.14 2.51
CA ASP A 131 -33.52 4.13 3.29
C ASP A 131 -33.32 4.41 4.79
N GLY A 132 -32.07 4.64 5.22
CA GLY A 132 -31.71 4.84 6.63
C GLY A 132 -31.44 3.55 7.39
N SER A 133 -31.47 2.38 6.74
CA SER A 133 -31.05 1.12 7.34
C SER A 133 -29.57 1.16 7.78
N ARG A 134 -29.24 0.56 8.92
CA ARG A 134 -27.85 0.57 9.39
C ARG A 134 -27.03 -0.52 8.68
N LEU A 135 -26.45 -0.18 7.53
CA LEU A 135 -25.53 -1.06 6.79
C LEU A 135 -24.10 -0.90 7.30
N VAL A 136 -23.44 -2.02 7.58
CA VAL A 136 -22.11 -2.07 8.20
C VAL A 136 -21.10 -2.77 7.28
N VAL A 137 -19.89 -2.22 7.22
CA VAL A 137 -18.72 -2.83 6.59
C VAL A 137 -17.69 -3.17 7.67
N MET A 138 -17.11 -4.37 7.60
CA MET A 138 -16.07 -4.81 8.52
C MET A 138 -14.74 -4.96 7.80
N THR A 139 -13.65 -4.54 8.46
CA THR A 139 -12.31 -4.57 7.88
C THR A 139 -11.26 -4.66 8.97
N SER A 140 -10.05 -5.13 8.66
CA SER A 140 -8.95 -5.24 9.61
C SER A 140 -8.50 -3.86 10.13
N GLU A 141 -8.08 -3.76 11.41
CA GLU A 141 -7.37 -2.59 11.96
C GLU A 141 -6.13 -2.18 11.13
N GLN A 142 -5.55 -3.11 10.37
CA GLN A 142 -4.41 -2.88 9.47
C GLN A 142 -4.78 -2.76 7.99
N SER A 143 -6.07 -2.73 7.67
CA SER A 143 -6.55 -2.58 6.29
C SER A 143 -6.26 -1.19 5.73
N HIS A 144 -6.36 -1.07 4.41
CA HIS A 144 -6.19 0.21 3.75
C HIS A 144 -7.37 1.15 4.05
N PHE A 145 -7.07 2.41 4.37
CA PHE A 145 -8.06 3.44 4.74
C PHE A 145 -9.15 3.70 3.67
N SER A 146 -8.97 3.19 2.44
CA SER A 146 -9.94 3.34 1.37
C SER A 146 -11.29 2.70 1.69
N ILE A 147 -11.35 1.66 2.53
CA ILE A 147 -12.64 1.05 2.92
C ILE A 147 -13.48 2.07 3.69
N THR A 148 -12.88 2.78 4.64
CA THR A 148 -13.56 3.85 5.38
C THR A 148 -13.96 5.01 4.49
N ARG A 149 -13.09 5.40 3.54
CA ARG A 149 -13.44 6.43 2.54
C ARG A 149 -14.59 5.98 1.64
N ALA A 150 -14.61 4.71 1.23
CA ALA A 150 -15.69 4.16 0.42
C ALA A 150 -17.03 4.21 1.14
N ALA A 151 -17.07 3.80 2.42
CA ALA A 151 -18.27 3.91 3.25
C ALA A 151 -18.76 5.36 3.38
N ALA A 152 -17.85 6.32 3.59
CA ALA A 152 -18.19 7.74 3.65
C ALA A 152 -18.77 8.26 2.31
N ILE A 153 -18.11 7.97 1.19
CA ILE A 153 -18.54 8.40 -0.16
C ILE A 153 -19.91 7.81 -0.51
N LEU A 154 -20.14 6.55 -0.16
CA LEU A 154 -21.40 5.87 -0.45
C LEU A 154 -22.52 6.23 0.53
N GLY A 155 -22.26 7.05 1.55
CA GLY A 155 -23.27 7.49 2.50
C GLY A 155 -23.64 6.46 3.58
N LEU A 156 -22.76 5.49 3.85
CA LEU A 156 -22.91 4.57 4.98
C LEU A 156 -22.47 5.22 6.31
N GLY A 157 -21.56 6.20 6.22
CA GLY A 157 -20.93 6.83 7.38
C GLY A 157 -19.74 6.02 7.92
N THR A 158 -18.75 6.72 8.46
CA THR A 158 -17.52 6.08 8.98
C THR A 158 -17.76 5.29 10.25
N ASP A 159 -18.79 5.65 11.04
CA ASP A 159 -19.17 4.96 12.27
C ASP A 159 -19.74 3.56 12.02
N ASN A 160 -20.15 3.28 10.78
CA ASN A 160 -20.60 1.97 10.32
C ASN A 160 -19.48 1.17 9.64
N VAL A 161 -18.22 1.59 9.83
CA VAL A 161 -17.04 0.82 9.47
C VAL A 161 -16.42 0.27 10.75
N ILE A 162 -16.62 -1.02 10.99
CA ILE A 162 -16.13 -1.67 12.20
C ILE A 162 -14.78 -2.29 11.91
N TYR A 163 -13.77 -1.84 12.66
CA TYR A 163 -12.44 -2.41 12.61
C TYR A 163 -12.38 -3.66 13.47
N ILE A 164 -11.97 -4.76 12.85
CA ILE A 164 -11.74 -6.03 13.51
C ILE A 164 -10.30 -6.07 14.00
N ARG A 165 -10.13 -6.49 15.25
CA ARG A 165 -8.85 -6.57 15.92
C ARG A 165 -7.88 -7.45 15.15
N CYS A 166 -6.60 -7.09 15.22
CA CYS A 166 -5.53 -7.92 14.69
C CYS A 166 -4.73 -8.60 15.81
N HIS A 167 -4.21 -9.78 15.50
CA HIS A 167 -3.15 -10.39 16.29
C HIS A 167 -1.84 -9.61 16.15
N SER A 168 -0.83 -9.96 16.96
CA SER A 168 0.49 -9.30 16.93
C SER A 168 1.22 -9.42 15.59
N ASN A 169 0.91 -10.46 14.79
CA ASN A 169 1.42 -10.63 13.43
C ASN A 169 0.67 -9.79 12.37
N GLY A 170 -0.33 -9.01 12.79
CA GLY A 170 -1.10 -8.10 11.95
C GLY A 170 -2.24 -8.71 11.15
N LYS A 171 -2.54 -10.00 11.37
CA LYS A 171 -3.69 -10.68 10.77
C LYS A 171 -4.95 -10.42 11.57
N MET A 172 -6.08 -10.31 10.89
CA MET A 172 -7.41 -10.22 11.50
C MET A 172 -7.67 -11.41 12.43
N ASP A 173 -8.21 -11.12 13.61
CA ASP A 173 -8.72 -12.10 14.56
C ASP A 173 -10.13 -12.55 14.13
N THR A 174 -10.26 -13.80 13.71
CA THR A 174 -11.53 -14.37 13.23
C THR A 174 -12.55 -14.60 14.34
N ALA A 175 -12.11 -14.69 15.60
CA ALA A 175 -13.02 -14.76 16.74
C ALA A 175 -13.66 -13.41 17.01
N ASP A 176 -12.87 -12.32 17.00
CA ASP A 176 -13.40 -10.96 17.10
C ASP A 176 -14.33 -10.63 15.92
N LEU A 177 -14.00 -11.06 14.69
CA LEU A 177 -14.89 -10.92 13.54
C LEU A 177 -16.28 -11.52 13.82
N ARG A 178 -16.34 -12.75 14.33
CA ARG A 178 -17.60 -13.42 14.66
C ARG A 178 -18.38 -12.68 15.75
N GLU A 179 -17.68 -12.21 16.79
CA GLU A 179 -18.27 -11.44 17.88
C GLU A 179 -18.89 -10.13 17.36
N GLN A 180 -18.15 -9.36 16.57
CA GLN A 180 -18.63 -8.09 16.02
C GLN A 180 -19.82 -8.28 15.07
N ILE A 181 -19.85 -9.35 14.26
CA ILE A 181 -21.02 -9.68 13.43
C ILE A 181 -22.25 -9.88 14.31
N ALA A 182 -22.14 -10.70 15.37
CA ALA A 182 -23.24 -10.96 16.27
C ALA A 182 -23.73 -9.69 16.99
N THR A 183 -22.80 -8.83 17.43
CA THR A 183 -23.13 -7.54 18.08
C THR A 183 -23.88 -6.60 17.14
N VAL A 184 -23.45 -6.48 15.89
CA VAL A 184 -24.12 -5.64 14.90
C VAL A 184 -25.53 -6.14 14.63
N GLN A 185 -25.69 -7.44 14.38
CA GLN A 185 -26.98 -8.06 14.12
C GLN A 185 -27.94 -7.91 15.32
N ALA A 186 -27.45 -8.11 16.55
CA ALA A 186 -28.25 -7.92 17.77
C ALA A 186 -28.74 -6.47 17.94
N SER A 187 -27.98 -5.50 17.42
CA SER A 187 -28.35 -4.07 17.42
C SER A 187 -29.22 -3.64 16.22
N GLY A 188 -29.69 -4.59 15.40
CA GLY A 188 -30.50 -4.31 14.21
C GLY A 188 -29.72 -3.77 13.00
N GLY A 189 -28.38 -3.83 13.04
CA GLY A 189 -27.52 -3.51 11.90
C GLY A 189 -27.33 -4.71 10.97
N ASP A 190 -26.95 -4.42 9.73
CA ASP A 190 -26.79 -5.41 8.67
C ASP A 190 -25.37 -5.35 8.12
N VAL A 191 -24.57 -6.41 8.35
CA VAL A 191 -23.21 -6.49 7.84
C VAL A 191 -23.25 -6.89 6.37
N ILE A 192 -22.92 -5.95 5.49
CA ILE A 192 -23.04 -6.17 4.05
C ILE A 192 -21.74 -6.66 3.40
N LEU A 193 -20.59 -6.32 4.00
CA LEU A 193 -19.28 -6.67 3.47
C LEU A 193 -18.27 -6.88 4.60
N VAL A 194 -17.46 -7.93 4.46
CA VAL A 194 -16.21 -8.11 5.20
C VAL A 194 -15.06 -7.99 4.20
N ASN A 195 -14.08 -7.14 4.51
CA ASN A 195 -12.85 -6.97 3.74
C ASN A 195 -11.70 -7.75 4.38
N ALA A 196 -11.20 -8.76 3.67
CA ALA A 196 -9.95 -9.43 3.97
C ALA A 196 -8.79 -8.73 3.27
N THR A 197 -7.77 -8.32 4.02
CA THR A 197 -6.57 -7.69 3.47
C THR A 197 -5.54 -8.77 3.14
N CYS A 198 -5.22 -8.93 1.86
CA CYS A 198 -4.24 -9.90 1.37
C CYS A 198 -2.93 -9.18 1.06
N GLY A 199 -2.13 -8.91 2.10
CA GLY A 199 -0.92 -8.11 2.03
C GLY A 199 -1.15 -6.69 2.52
N SER A 200 -1.16 -6.48 3.84
CA SER A 200 -1.34 -5.15 4.44
C SER A 200 -0.24 -4.16 4.03
N THR A 201 -0.59 -2.86 3.96
CA THR A 201 0.32 -1.82 3.44
C THR A 201 1.59 -1.68 4.28
N VAL A 202 1.50 -1.89 5.61
CA VAL A 202 2.63 -1.74 6.53
C VAL A 202 3.35 -3.06 6.70
N LEU A 203 2.73 -4.04 7.36
CA LEU A 203 3.38 -5.31 7.72
C LEU A 203 3.44 -6.30 6.56
N GLY A 204 2.61 -6.16 5.55
CA GLY A 204 2.48 -7.19 4.51
C GLY A 204 1.75 -8.44 5.02
N ALA A 205 0.92 -8.32 6.05
CA ALA A 205 0.19 -9.45 6.62
C ALA A 205 -0.93 -9.92 5.70
N TYR A 206 -1.19 -11.23 5.67
CA TYR A 206 -2.33 -11.82 4.98
C TYR A 206 -3.38 -12.28 5.99
N ASP A 207 -4.57 -11.71 5.91
CA ASP A 207 -5.71 -12.16 6.71
C ASP A 207 -6.07 -13.63 6.38
N PRO A 208 -6.63 -14.39 7.34
CA PRO A 208 -6.98 -15.80 7.14
C PRO A 208 -8.24 -15.97 6.28
N VAL A 209 -8.11 -15.71 4.98
CA VAL A 209 -9.23 -15.64 4.00
C VAL A 209 -10.14 -16.87 4.06
N SER A 210 -9.59 -18.08 4.18
CA SER A 210 -10.38 -19.32 4.22
C SER A 210 -11.34 -19.35 5.42
N GLU A 211 -10.86 -19.04 6.63
CA GLU A 211 -11.70 -18.98 7.83
C GLU A 211 -12.73 -17.85 7.74
N MET A 212 -12.32 -16.70 7.17
CA MET A 212 -13.22 -15.57 6.94
C MET A 212 -14.31 -15.90 5.92
N ALA A 213 -14.00 -16.70 4.89
CA ALA A 213 -14.97 -17.18 3.92
C ALA A 213 -16.03 -18.07 4.59
N ASP A 214 -15.62 -19.03 5.40
CA ASP A 214 -16.55 -19.87 6.17
C ASP A 214 -17.49 -19.02 7.06
N ILE A 215 -16.96 -17.98 7.70
CA ILE A 215 -17.75 -17.00 8.47
C ILE A 215 -18.74 -16.27 7.57
N CYS A 216 -18.26 -15.69 6.47
CA CYS A 216 -19.11 -14.89 5.57
C CYS A 216 -20.21 -15.74 4.92
N GLU A 217 -19.92 -16.98 4.55
CA GLU A 217 -20.91 -17.92 4.04
C GLU A 217 -21.98 -18.24 5.08
N GLN A 218 -21.59 -18.51 6.33
CA GLN A 218 -22.52 -18.78 7.43
C GLN A 218 -23.50 -17.63 7.66
N PHE A 219 -23.06 -16.38 7.54
CA PHE A 219 -23.89 -15.20 7.80
C PHE A 219 -24.46 -14.54 6.53
N GLY A 220 -24.16 -15.07 5.34
CA GLY A 220 -24.62 -14.52 4.07
C GLY A 220 -24.01 -13.14 3.71
N ILE A 221 -22.77 -12.89 4.12
CA ILE A 221 -22.07 -11.61 3.96
C ILE A 221 -21.18 -11.64 2.71
N TRP A 222 -21.04 -10.51 2.01
CA TRP A 222 -20.09 -10.40 0.91
C TRP A 222 -18.64 -10.41 1.44
N LEU A 223 -17.82 -11.37 1.00
CA LEU A 223 -16.39 -11.34 1.25
C LEU A 223 -15.66 -10.63 0.10
N HIS A 224 -14.99 -9.52 0.40
CA HIS A 224 -14.07 -8.85 -0.51
C HIS A 224 -12.62 -9.13 -0.09
N CYS A 225 -11.74 -9.40 -1.03
CA CYS A 225 -10.31 -9.58 -0.78
C CYS A 225 -9.54 -8.41 -1.39
N ASP A 226 -9.03 -7.50 -0.55
CA ASP A 226 -8.11 -6.45 -0.97
C ASP A 226 -6.72 -7.04 -1.21
N CYS A 227 -6.48 -7.43 -2.45
CA CYS A 227 -5.21 -7.96 -2.94
C CYS A 227 -4.39 -6.90 -3.70
N ALA A 228 -4.61 -5.59 -3.49
CA ALA A 228 -3.94 -4.55 -4.26
C ALA A 228 -2.41 -4.63 -4.18
N TRP A 229 -1.89 -5.03 -3.02
CA TRP A 229 -0.46 -5.26 -2.82
C TRP A 229 -0.09 -6.74 -2.97
N GLY A 230 -0.70 -7.61 -2.16
CA GLY A 230 -0.31 -9.02 -2.11
C GLY A 230 -0.79 -9.87 -3.28
N GLY A 231 -1.62 -9.35 -4.19
CA GLY A 231 -2.13 -10.08 -5.35
C GLY A 231 -1.04 -10.49 -6.35
N GLY A 232 0.08 -9.75 -6.40
CA GLY A 232 1.25 -10.13 -7.21
C GLY A 232 1.82 -11.51 -6.85
N ALA A 233 1.61 -11.97 -5.60
CA ALA A 233 1.96 -13.31 -5.14
C ALA A 233 1.43 -14.44 -6.03
N LEU A 234 0.21 -14.25 -6.56
CA LEU A 234 -0.50 -15.27 -7.34
C LEU A 234 0.21 -15.63 -8.65
N LEU A 235 1.10 -14.76 -9.13
CA LEU A 235 1.90 -15.02 -10.34
C LEU A 235 3.06 -15.99 -10.11
N SER A 236 3.48 -16.20 -8.86
CA SER A 236 4.63 -17.04 -8.55
C SER A 236 4.21 -18.46 -8.18
N ARG A 237 4.83 -19.48 -8.77
CA ARG A 237 4.50 -20.89 -8.46
C ARG A 237 4.92 -21.29 -7.03
N ASP A 238 6.11 -20.85 -6.63
CA ASP A 238 6.72 -21.17 -5.34
C ASP A 238 6.06 -20.43 -4.17
N TYR A 239 5.20 -19.47 -4.50
CA TYR A 239 4.82 -18.39 -3.60
C TYR A 239 3.40 -17.91 -3.79
N LYS A 240 2.64 -18.59 -4.66
CA LYS A 240 1.18 -18.57 -4.68
C LYS A 240 0.63 -18.81 -3.28
N HIS A 241 1.39 -19.50 -2.42
CA HIS A 241 1.08 -19.58 -1.00
C HIS A 241 1.51 -18.32 -0.20
N LEU A 242 2.73 -17.73 -0.32
CA LEU A 242 3.19 -16.60 0.54
C LEU A 242 4.39 -15.67 0.06
N VAL A 243 4.92 -15.67 -1.17
CA VAL A 243 6.04 -14.78 -1.71
C VAL A 243 7.44 -14.69 -1.06
N ALA A 244 8.43 -14.16 -1.83
CA ALA A 244 9.74 -14.79 -2.11
C ALA A 244 11.06 -14.16 -1.56
N GLY A 245 11.94 -15.04 -1.06
CA GLY A 245 13.42 -15.01 -0.95
C GLY A 245 14.22 -13.75 -0.57
N ILE A 246 13.96 -12.58 -1.16
CA ILE A 246 14.82 -11.39 -1.02
C ILE A 246 14.54 -10.61 0.27
N HIS A 247 13.28 -10.58 0.71
CA HIS A 247 12.91 -10.06 2.03
C HIS A 247 13.57 -10.87 3.16
N ARG A 248 13.81 -12.17 2.97
CA ARG A 248 14.55 -13.02 3.93
C ARG A 248 16.01 -12.59 4.03
N TYR A 249 16.66 -12.24 2.92
CA TYR A 249 18.02 -11.69 2.95
C TYR A 249 18.07 -10.40 3.77
N LEU A 250 17.18 -9.44 3.50
CA LEU A 250 17.13 -8.17 4.24
C LEU A 250 16.85 -8.42 5.74
N ARG A 251 15.90 -9.30 6.07
CA ARG A 251 15.61 -9.73 7.45
C ARG A 251 16.86 -10.32 8.12
N ASP A 252 17.56 -11.23 7.45
CA ASP A 252 18.74 -11.90 8.01
C ASP A 252 19.93 -10.94 8.17
N GLN A 253 20.06 -9.94 7.28
CA GLN A 253 21.06 -8.88 7.42
C GLN A 253 20.74 -7.93 8.56
N ILE A 254 19.46 -7.55 8.73
CA ILE A 254 19.01 -6.76 9.88
C ILE A 254 19.37 -7.48 11.18
N LYS A 255 19.09 -8.79 11.30
CA LYS A 255 19.42 -9.58 12.51
C LYS A 255 20.92 -9.59 12.84
N LYS A 256 21.80 -9.41 11.86
CA LYS A 256 23.26 -9.43 12.04
C LYS A 256 23.84 -8.06 12.40
N ARG A 257 23.09 -6.98 12.21
CA ARG A 257 23.61 -5.61 12.36
C ARG A 257 23.15 -4.99 13.68
N PRO A 258 24.09 -4.43 14.47
CA PRO A 258 23.75 -3.83 15.74
C PRO A 258 22.89 -2.59 15.55
N GLY A 259 21.87 -2.43 16.39
CA GLY A 259 20.95 -1.29 16.34
C GLY A 259 19.81 -1.41 15.34
N PHE A 260 19.67 -2.50 14.59
CA PHE A 260 18.47 -2.75 13.79
C PHE A 260 17.59 -3.80 14.47
N HIS A 261 16.32 -3.48 14.69
CA HIS A 261 15.40 -4.32 15.46
C HIS A 261 14.16 -4.64 14.62
N LEU A 262 14.02 -5.89 14.18
CA LEU A 262 12.86 -6.34 13.42
C LEU A 262 11.58 -6.25 14.25
N LEU A 263 10.50 -5.84 13.60
CA LEU A 263 9.17 -5.86 14.21
C LEU A 263 8.57 -7.28 14.21
N LEU A 264 8.71 -8.01 13.09
CA LEU A 264 8.20 -9.37 12.94
C LEU A 264 9.32 -10.33 12.52
N GLU A 265 9.31 -11.54 13.09
CA GLU A 265 10.24 -12.60 12.71
C GLU A 265 9.85 -13.28 11.39
N GLU A 266 8.54 -13.50 11.22
CA GLU A 266 7.94 -14.07 10.02
C GLU A 266 7.38 -12.94 9.15
N ILE A 267 7.72 -12.99 7.86
CA ILE A 267 7.41 -11.96 6.88
C ILE A 267 6.70 -12.65 5.71
N GLU A 268 5.45 -12.24 5.42
CA GLU A 268 4.55 -12.90 4.46
C GLU A 268 4.40 -12.14 3.14
N ALA A 269 4.81 -10.87 3.09
CA ALA A 269 4.94 -10.11 1.86
C ALA A 269 6.32 -9.45 1.83
N PRO A 270 6.75 -8.81 0.75
CA PRO A 270 8.09 -8.21 0.69
C PRO A 270 8.21 -6.90 1.49
N ASN A 271 7.51 -6.79 2.62
CA ASN A 271 7.55 -5.70 3.58
C ASN A 271 8.45 -6.10 4.74
N VAL A 272 9.50 -5.33 4.99
CA VAL A 272 10.36 -5.53 6.16
C VAL A 272 10.23 -4.29 7.06
N CYS A 273 9.68 -4.51 8.25
CA CYS A 273 9.46 -3.48 9.25
C CYS A 273 10.48 -3.61 10.38
N PHE A 274 11.13 -2.50 10.73
CA PHE A 274 12.15 -2.48 11.78
C PHE A 274 12.33 -1.08 12.39
N TRP A 275 12.85 -1.05 13.61
CA TRP A 275 13.42 0.15 14.20
C TRP A 275 14.94 0.21 13.99
N TYR A 276 15.45 1.43 14.02
CA TYR A 276 16.87 1.71 14.04
C TYR A 276 17.23 2.43 15.35
N LEU A 277 18.30 2.00 16.01
CA LEU A 277 18.91 2.62 17.16
C LEU A 277 20.27 3.20 16.76
N PRO A 278 20.48 4.53 16.92
CA PRO A 278 21.77 5.15 16.68
C PRO A 278 22.88 4.53 17.53
N PRO A 279 24.16 4.59 17.13
CA PRO A 279 25.27 3.95 17.84
C PRO A 279 25.34 4.28 19.33
N ALA A 280 25.13 5.56 19.70
CA ALA A 280 25.12 6.01 21.09
C ALA A 280 24.02 5.35 21.96
N TRP A 281 23.00 4.74 21.34
CA TRP A 281 21.83 4.16 21.99
C TRP A 281 21.98 2.66 22.26
N ARG A 282 22.93 1.99 21.59
CA ARG A 282 23.03 0.52 21.53
C ARG A 282 23.51 -0.13 22.81
N SER A 283 23.97 0.65 23.78
CA SER A 283 24.37 0.14 25.10
C SER A 283 23.18 -0.24 25.98
N ARG A 284 21.96 0.22 25.65
CA ARG A 284 20.72 -0.13 26.36
C ARG A 284 19.85 -1.07 25.51
N PRO A 285 19.16 -2.04 26.13
CA PRO A 285 18.12 -2.82 25.45
C PRO A 285 17.00 -1.94 24.89
N LEU A 286 16.41 -2.34 23.76
CA LEU A 286 15.34 -1.59 23.09
C LEU A 286 14.15 -1.33 24.02
N GLU A 287 13.83 -2.29 24.88
CA GLU A 287 12.70 -2.26 25.83
C GLU A 287 12.85 -1.17 26.89
N GLN A 288 14.07 -0.63 27.09
CA GLN A 288 14.34 0.46 28.02
C GLN A 288 14.32 1.83 27.34
N VAL A 289 14.25 1.87 26.01
CA VAL A 289 14.15 3.11 25.24
C VAL A 289 12.71 3.58 25.26
N LYS A 290 12.46 4.80 25.74
CA LYS A 290 11.12 5.37 25.73
C LYS A 290 10.61 5.55 24.29
N ASP A 291 9.36 5.19 24.04
CA ASP A 291 8.73 5.32 22.72
C ASP A 291 8.79 6.75 22.16
N GLU A 292 8.67 7.77 23.02
CA GLU A 292 8.77 9.18 22.63
C GLU A 292 10.14 9.56 22.03
N HIS A 293 11.21 8.87 22.46
CA HIS A 293 12.56 9.05 21.94
C HIS A 293 12.74 8.26 20.66
N LEU A 294 12.33 6.99 20.67
CA LEU A 294 12.42 6.12 19.50
C LEU A 294 11.62 6.69 18.31
N HIS A 295 10.46 7.30 18.58
CA HIS A 295 9.61 7.94 17.58
C HIS A 295 10.32 9.06 16.80
N LYS A 296 11.32 9.72 17.39
CA LYS A 296 12.06 10.83 16.77
C LYS A 296 13.20 10.36 15.86
N VAL A 297 13.66 9.11 16.00
CA VAL A 297 14.81 8.59 15.24
C VAL A 297 14.49 8.49 13.75
N ALA A 298 13.39 7.84 13.39
CA ALA A 298 13.06 7.60 11.98
C ALA A 298 12.84 8.90 11.17
N PRO A 299 12.10 9.92 11.68
CA PRO A 299 12.03 11.23 11.05
C PRO A 299 13.38 11.90 10.85
N ALA A 300 14.25 11.88 11.87
CA ALA A 300 15.57 12.51 11.81
C ALA A 300 16.45 11.84 10.76
N LEU A 301 16.50 10.51 10.75
CA LEU A 301 17.27 9.74 9.78
C LEU A 301 16.70 9.92 8.36
N LYS A 302 15.37 9.93 8.20
CA LYS A 302 14.72 10.23 6.91
C LYS A 302 15.10 11.61 6.38
N ALA A 303 15.13 12.64 7.22
CA ALA A 303 15.54 13.98 6.79
C ALA A 303 16.97 13.96 6.22
N ARG A 304 17.90 13.29 6.91
CA ARG A 304 19.29 13.12 6.45
C ARG A 304 19.38 12.35 5.12
N MET A 305 18.59 11.29 4.95
CA MET A 305 18.50 10.56 3.67
C MET A 305 18.05 11.49 2.52
N MET A 306 17.05 12.34 2.77
CA MET A 306 16.53 13.27 1.77
C MET A 306 17.54 14.38 1.42
N GLU A 307 18.30 14.87 2.39
CA GLU A 307 19.36 15.85 2.19
C GLU A 307 20.57 15.27 1.44
N ALA A 308 20.98 14.05 1.79
CA ALA A 308 22.07 13.35 1.12
C ALA A 308 21.70 12.91 -0.31
N GLY A 309 20.42 12.63 -0.55
CA GLY A 309 19.93 12.15 -1.85
C GLY A 309 20.38 10.72 -2.21
N SER A 310 20.91 9.98 -1.23
CA SER A 310 21.50 8.64 -1.42
C SER A 310 20.47 7.50 -1.34
N LEU A 311 19.40 7.69 -0.56
CA LEU A 311 18.44 6.64 -0.25
C LEU A 311 17.06 7.25 0.05
N MET A 312 15.98 6.52 -0.21
CA MET A 312 14.65 6.88 0.31
C MET A 312 13.91 5.66 0.85
N VAL A 313 13.73 5.60 2.18
CA VAL A 313 12.89 4.60 2.86
C VAL A 313 11.72 5.30 3.53
N GLN A 314 10.56 4.64 3.58
CA GLN A 314 9.40 5.16 4.29
C GLN A 314 9.45 4.83 5.77
N TYR A 315 8.90 5.72 6.59
CA TYR A 315 8.59 5.42 7.98
C TYR A 315 7.16 5.85 8.32
N GLN A 316 6.60 5.26 9.36
CA GLN A 316 5.29 5.61 9.92
C GLN A 316 5.13 5.00 11.32
N PRO A 317 4.24 5.51 12.18
CA PRO A 317 3.81 4.79 13.37
C PRO A 317 2.89 3.63 12.99
N LEU A 318 2.68 2.68 13.92
CA LEU A 318 1.74 1.57 13.73
C LEU A 318 0.94 1.31 15.01
N GLY A 319 -0.33 1.72 15.04
CA GLY A 319 -1.15 1.65 16.25
C GLY A 319 -0.49 2.45 17.38
N ARG A 320 -0.12 1.76 18.47
CA ARG A 320 0.60 2.36 19.61
C ARG A 320 2.12 2.38 19.44
N LEU A 321 2.65 1.71 18.41
CA LEU A 321 4.08 1.61 18.19
C LEU A 321 4.64 2.94 17.65
N PRO A 322 5.84 3.36 18.11
CA PRO A 322 6.50 4.55 17.60
C PRO A 322 6.92 4.39 16.14
N ASN A 323 7.37 5.48 15.51
CA ASN A 323 7.79 5.46 14.11
C ASN A 323 8.79 4.33 13.83
N LEU A 324 8.46 3.50 12.86
CA LEU A 324 9.30 2.42 12.37
C LEU A 324 9.54 2.58 10.87
N PHE A 325 10.65 2.03 10.38
CA PHE A 325 10.92 1.97 8.96
C PHE A 325 10.18 0.81 8.32
N ARG A 326 9.68 1.02 7.11
CA ARG A 326 9.10 -0.01 6.25
C ARG A 326 9.78 0.01 4.90
N VAL A 327 10.49 -1.07 4.59
CA VAL A 327 11.06 -1.33 3.27
C VAL A 327 10.12 -2.26 2.51
N ALA A 328 9.59 -1.80 1.37
CA ALA A 328 8.79 -2.62 0.46
C ALA A 328 9.64 -2.97 -0.77
N ILE A 329 9.89 -4.26 -0.99
CA ILE A 329 10.73 -4.73 -2.09
C ILE A 329 9.85 -5.08 -3.29
N SER A 330 9.80 -4.17 -4.27
CA SER A 330 9.08 -4.38 -5.55
C SER A 330 9.91 -4.07 -6.78
N ASN A 331 11.05 -3.38 -6.65
CA ASN A 331 11.89 -3.03 -7.79
C ASN A 331 12.69 -4.27 -8.28
N PRO A 332 12.49 -4.74 -9.52
CA PRO A 332 13.17 -5.94 -10.02
C PRO A 332 14.68 -5.77 -10.20
N VAL A 333 15.20 -4.52 -10.24
CA VAL A 333 16.65 -4.28 -10.38
C VAL A 333 17.41 -4.32 -9.05
N LEU A 334 16.71 -4.48 -7.91
CA LEU A 334 17.34 -4.58 -6.59
C LEU A 334 18.24 -5.81 -6.49
N THR A 335 19.46 -5.59 -6.01
CA THR A 335 20.42 -6.65 -5.70
C THR A 335 20.69 -6.73 -4.19
N ARG A 336 21.40 -7.77 -3.76
CA ARG A 336 21.85 -7.89 -2.36
C ARG A 336 22.76 -6.73 -1.94
N LYS A 337 23.60 -6.25 -2.86
CA LYS A 337 24.51 -5.11 -2.61
C LYS A 337 23.73 -3.82 -2.33
N ASP A 338 22.59 -3.63 -2.99
CA ASP A 338 21.72 -2.47 -2.73
C ASP A 338 21.05 -2.56 -1.35
N LEU A 339 20.72 -3.77 -0.90
CA LEU A 339 20.19 -4.00 0.44
C LEU A 339 21.27 -3.87 1.53
N ASP A 340 22.50 -4.25 1.24
CA ASP A 340 23.64 -3.99 2.13
C ASP A 340 23.89 -2.48 2.23
N PHE A 341 23.96 -1.79 1.09
CA PHE A 341 24.10 -0.33 1.02
C PHE A 341 23.00 0.39 1.79
N LEU A 342 21.74 -0.04 1.66
CA LEU A 342 20.61 0.48 2.43
C LEU A 342 20.93 0.50 3.93
N LEU A 343 21.38 -0.62 4.49
CA LEU A 343 21.63 -0.74 5.93
C LEU A 343 22.92 0.00 6.33
N ASP A 344 23.96 -0.02 5.50
CA ASP A 344 25.21 0.72 5.71
C ASP A 344 24.99 2.22 5.72
N GLU A 345 24.21 2.73 4.76
CA GLU A 345 23.91 4.15 4.62
C GLU A 345 22.97 4.64 5.73
N MET A 346 22.00 3.82 6.15
CA MET A 346 21.20 4.10 7.34
C MET A 346 22.07 4.22 8.60
N ASP A 347 23.04 3.32 8.77
CA ASP A 347 23.95 3.35 9.91
C ASP A 347 24.84 4.60 9.88
N HIS A 348 25.44 4.90 8.73
CA HIS A 348 26.29 6.06 8.49
C HIS A 348 25.56 7.39 8.75
N LEU A 349 24.39 7.59 8.14
CA LEU A 349 23.58 8.79 8.36
C LEU A 349 23.03 8.88 9.78
N GLY A 350 22.92 7.75 10.48
CA GLY A 350 22.40 7.66 11.83
C GLY A 350 23.42 7.88 12.94
N GLN A 351 24.72 8.00 12.65
CA GLN A 351 25.78 8.06 13.68
C GLN A 351 25.59 9.23 14.65
N ASP A 352 25.32 10.42 14.11
CA ASP A 352 25.24 11.66 14.90
C ASP A 352 23.81 12.03 15.34
N ILE A 353 22.89 11.06 15.42
CA ILE A 353 21.56 11.33 15.97
C ILE A 353 21.70 11.52 17.48
N PRO A 354 21.36 12.72 18.01
CA PRO A 354 21.72 13.09 19.37
C PRO A 354 20.95 12.29 20.41
N THR A 355 21.56 12.20 21.57
CA THR A 355 20.98 11.61 22.77
C THR A 355 19.97 12.57 23.41
N PRO A 356 18.67 12.21 23.56
CA PRO A 356 17.73 12.93 24.42
C PRO A 356 18.35 13.35 25.76
N ALA A 357 17.96 14.53 26.24
CA ALA A 357 18.58 15.15 27.42
C ALA A 357 18.16 14.48 28.75
N ASP A 358 17.01 13.80 28.77
CA ASP A 358 16.45 13.05 29.89
C ASP A 358 16.80 11.55 29.82
N TRP A 359 17.87 11.22 29.09
CA TRP A 359 18.27 9.86 28.78
C TRP A 359 19.28 9.27 29.77
#